data_AF-A0A8C7E4P6-F1
#
_entry.id   AF-A0A8C7E4P6-F1
#
_cell.length_a   1.000
_cell.length_b   1.000
_cell.length_c   1.000
_cell.angle_alpha   90.00
_cell.angle_beta   90.00
_cell.angle_gamma   90.00
#
_symmetry.space_group_name_H-M   'P 1'
#
loop_
_entity.id
_entity.type
_entity.pdbx_description
1 polymer ?
#
loop_
_entity_poly.entity_id
_entity_poly.type
_entity_poly.pdbx_seq_one_letter_code
_entity_poly.pdbx_strand_id
1 'polypeptide(L)'
;MPSKDHRVSIDEFHLLYLRSDNAQLSQQVALLTAQVAQMQAAPPRRKCPVAVPDKFDGSLAQVPAFFGQCQLYMSLRPEDFPTDQDKVGFLISLLSGSAARWATPLLTQPNQVLDNYTEFCHQFQAIFEDPVRSQTANRCLRELKQGRGSLMDYIYYLFILLDLYAAPSPKTWGAHS
;
A
#
# COMPACT_ATOMS: atom_id res chain seq x y z
N MET A 1 -21.46 -34.63 -70.46
CA MET A 1 -21.05 -34.90 -69.06
C MET A 1 -19.79 -34.09 -68.78
N PRO A 2 -19.84 -32.97 -68.04
CA PRO A 2 -18.65 -32.17 -67.79
C PRO A 2 -17.82 -32.77 -66.63
N SER A 3 -16.66 -33.29 -67.04
CA SER A 3 -15.32 -33.04 -66.47
C SER A 3 -15.11 -33.11 -64.95
N LYS A 4 -14.57 -34.25 -64.49
CA LYS A 4 -13.97 -34.41 -63.14
C LYS A 4 -12.82 -33.42 -62.88
N ASP A 5 -12.16 -32.91 -63.94
CA ASP A 5 -11.07 -31.94 -63.85
C ASP A 5 -11.49 -30.58 -63.29
N HIS A 6 -12.73 -30.15 -63.52
CA HIS A 6 -13.20 -28.85 -63.03
C HIS A 6 -13.41 -28.85 -61.51
N ARG A 7 -13.74 -30.03 -60.95
CA ARG A 7 -13.99 -30.21 -59.52
C ARG A 7 -12.69 -30.23 -58.70
N VAL A 8 -11.65 -30.88 -59.24
CA VAL A 8 -10.29 -30.90 -58.64
C VAL A 8 -9.67 -29.51 -58.58
N SER A 9 -9.89 -28.69 -59.63
CA SER A 9 -9.37 -27.32 -59.65
C SER A 9 -10.02 -26.43 -58.57
N ILE A 10 -11.32 -26.60 -58.30
CA ILE A 10 -12.03 -25.86 -57.25
C ILE A 10 -11.52 -26.23 -55.85
N ASP A 11 -11.26 -27.51 -55.59
CA ASP A 11 -10.70 -27.98 -54.31
C ASP A 11 -9.27 -27.46 -54.06
N GLU A 12 -8.43 -27.36 -55.10
CA GLU A 12 -7.08 -26.78 -55.04
C GLU A 12 -7.11 -25.28 -54.70
N PHE A 13 -7.99 -24.52 -55.35
CA PHE A 13 -8.18 -23.09 -55.05
C PHE A 13 -8.65 -22.88 -53.61
N HIS A 14 -9.55 -23.72 -53.12
CA HIS A 14 -10.05 -23.65 -51.75
C HIS A 14 -8.97 -24.02 -50.73
N LEU A 15 -8.14 -25.03 -51.02
CA LEU A 15 -6.97 -25.40 -50.21
C LEU A 15 -5.94 -24.27 -50.14
N LEU A 16 -5.69 -23.58 -51.26
CA LEU A 16 -4.80 -22.42 -51.29
C LEU A 16 -5.34 -21.26 -50.45
N TYR A 17 -6.65 -21.01 -50.50
CA TYR A 17 -7.31 -19.99 -49.70
C TYR A 17 -7.24 -20.29 -48.19
N LEU A 18 -7.56 -21.52 -47.78
CA LEU A 18 -7.41 -21.96 -46.40
C LEU A 18 -5.97 -21.88 -45.90
N ARG A 19 -4.99 -22.14 -46.77
CA ARG A 19 -3.57 -22.04 -46.43
C ARG A 19 -3.14 -20.58 -46.26
N SER A 20 -3.64 -19.67 -47.10
CA SER A 20 -3.37 -18.23 -46.93
C SER A 20 -4.00 -17.68 -45.66
N ASP A 21 -5.24 -18.07 -45.35
CA ASP A 21 -5.92 -17.61 -44.14
C ASP A 21 -5.23 -18.14 -42.87
N ASN A 22 -4.84 -19.42 -42.84
CA ASN A 22 -4.08 -19.97 -41.73
C ASN A 22 -2.71 -19.29 -41.56
N ALA A 23 -2.04 -18.92 -42.66
CA ALA A 23 -0.79 -18.17 -42.61
C ALA A 23 -1.01 -16.76 -42.03
N GLN A 24 -2.08 -16.08 -42.43
CA GLN A 24 -2.42 -14.76 -41.90
C GLN A 24 -2.78 -14.83 -40.41
N LEU A 25 -3.59 -15.79 -39.99
CA LEU A 25 -3.91 -16.01 -38.57
C LEU A 25 -2.65 -16.28 -37.76
N SER A 26 -1.77 -17.14 -38.26
CA SER A 26 -0.50 -17.46 -37.58
C SER A 26 0.37 -16.22 -37.42
N GLN A 27 0.41 -15.35 -38.43
CA GLN A 27 1.17 -14.11 -38.37
C GLN A 27 0.57 -13.09 -37.40
N GLN A 28 -0.76 -12.99 -37.33
CA GLN A 28 -1.45 -12.14 -36.37
C GLN A 28 -1.23 -12.61 -34.93
N VAL A 29 -1.28 -13.92 -34.69
CA VAL A 29 -0.94 -14.52 -33.39
C VAL A 29 0.52 -14.21 -33.03
N ALA A 30 1.47 -14.35 -33.95
CA ALA A 30 2.88 -14.04 -33.68
C ALA A 30 3.08 -12.57 -33.28
N LEU A 31 2.40 -11.64 -33.95
CA LEU A 31 2.46 -10.21 -33.62
C LEU A 31 1.85 -9.90 -32.24
N LEU A 32 0.69 -10.45 -31.95
CA LEU A 32 0.05 -10.30 -30.62
C LEU A 32 0.92 -10.90 -29.52
N THR A 33 1.51 -12.07 -29.76
CA THR A 33 2.41 -12.73 -28.80
C THR A 33 3.66 -11.88 -28.54
N ALA A 34 4.23 -11.26 -29.58
CA ALA A 34 5.35 -10.34 -29.45
C ALA A 34 4.99 -9.07 -28.67
N GLN A 35 3.81 -8.49 -28.90
CA GLN A 35 3.32 -7.34 -28.12
C GLN A 35 3.11 -7.68 -26.65
N VAL A 36 2.52 -8.86 -26.36
CA VAL A 36 2.36 -9.35 -24.99
C VAL A 36 3.72 -9.57 -24.33
N ALA A 37 4.70 -10.15 -25.04
CA ALA A 37 6.05 -10.33 -24.53
C ALA A 37 6.74 -8.98 -24.24
N GLN A 38 6.52 -7.95 -25.06
CA GLN A 38 7.04 -6.60 -24.81
C GLN A 38 6.38 -5.92 -23.61
N MET A 39 5.08 -6.13 -23.38
CA MET A 39 4.39 -5.65 -22.18
C MET A 39 4.84 -6.37 -20.90
N GLN A 40 5.23 -7.64 -21.01
CA GLN A 40 5.68 -8.47 -19.88
C GLN A 40 7.20 -8.34 -19.61
N ALA A 41 7.97 -7.83 -20.58
CA ALA A 41 9.41 -7.61 -20.43
C ALA A 41 9.67 -6.42 -19.49
N ALA A 42 9.61 -6.67 -18.18
CA ALA A 42 10.08 -5.72 -17.19
C ALA A 42 11.59 -5.45 -17.42
N PRO A 43 12.05 -4.18 -17.36
CA PRO A 43 13.47 -3.88 -17.45
C PRO A 43 14.25 -4.64 -16.37
N PRO A 44 15.52 -5.02 -16.61
CA PRO A 44 16.34 -5.72 -15.62
C PRO A 44 16.42 -4.87 -14.35
N ARG A 45 15.68 -5.30 -13.33
CA ARG A 45 15.52 -4.53 -12.10
C ARG A 45 16.85 -4.53 -11.37
N ARG A 46 17.41 -3.34 -11.17
CA ARG A 46 18.59 -3.16 -10.34
C ARG A 46 18.20 -3.66 -8.95
N LYS A 47 18.82 -4.77 -8.53
CA LYS A 47 18.77 -5.24 -7.15
C LYS A 47 19.51 -4.21 -6.31
N CYS A 48 18.87 -3.10 -5.96
CA CYS A 48 19.33 -2.27 -4.87
C CYS A 48 19.02 -3.10 -3.62
N PRO A 49 20.04 -3.59 -2.88
CA PRO A 49 19.78 -4.33 -1.65
C PRO A 49 19.29 -3.34 -0.60
N VAL A 50 17.99 -3.06 -0.62
CA VAL A 50 17.32 -2.27 0.42
C VAL A 50 17.12 -3.21 1.59
N ALA A 51 17.65 -2.82 2.75
CA ALA A 51 17.47 -3.53 4.01
C ALA A 51 15.98 -3.61 4.35
N VAL A 52 15.54 -4.78 4.83
CA VAL A 52 14.17 -4.95 5.35
C VAL A 52 14.04 -4.08 6.61
N PRO A 53 12.92 -3.34 6.77
CA PRO A 53 12.67 -2.56 7.99
C PRO A 53 12.71 -3.43 9.25
N ASP A 54 13.04 -2.80 10.37
CA ASP A 54 13.09 -3.49 11.66
C ASP A 54 11.68 -3.86 12.16
N LYS A 55 11.61 -4.88 13.02
CA LYS A 55 10.35 -5.22 13.69
C LYS A 55 9.94 -4.12 14.65
N PHE A 56 8.65 -3.80 14.65
CA PHE A 56 8.06 -2.80 15.53
C PHE A 56 7.33 -3.46 16.69
N ASP A 57 7.68 -3.13 17.93
CA ASP A 57 7.12 -3.73 19.13
C ASP A 57 5.90 -2.99 19.70
N GLY A 58 5.66 -1.75 19.25
CA GLY A 58 4.66 -0.84 19.81
C GLY A 58 5.24 0.45 20.40
N SER A 59 6.56 0.65 20.35
CA SER A 59 7.22 1.84 20.91
C SER A 59 6.85 3.15 20.20
N LEU A 60 6.15 4.06 20.90
CA LEU A 60 5.69 5.35 20.35
C LEU A 60 6.84 6.18 19.75
N ALA A 61 8.05 6.09 20.33
CA ALA A 61 9.22 6.82 19.86
C ALA A 61 9.73 6.34 18.48
N GLN A 62 9.41 5.09 18.10
CA GLN A 62 9.86 4.47 16.88
C GLN A 62 8.84 4.57 15.73
N VAL A 63 7.61 5.03 15.99
CA VAL A 63 6.55 5.11 14.97
C VAL A 63 6.96 5.89 13.72
N PRO A 64 7.55 7.09 13.81
CA PRO A 64 7.96 7.84 12.62
C PRO A 64 9.06 7.11 11.82
N ALA A 65 10.02 6.50 12.52
CA ALA A 65 11.11 5.75 11.90
C ALA A 65 10.60 4.49 11.20
N PHE A 66 9.70 3.76 11.85
CA PHE A 66 9.07 2.55 11.29
C PHE A 66 8.31 2.86 9.99
N PHE A 67 7.44 3.87 9.98
CA PHE A 67 6.73 4.26 8.77
C PHE A 67 7.66 4.73 7.66
N GLY A 68 8.67 5.54 7.99
CA GLY A 68 9.66 6.00 7.03
C GLY A 68 10.42 4.85 6.36
N GLN A 69 10.87 3.86 7.14
CA GLN A 69 11.54 2.66 6.62
C GLN A 69 10.59 1.82 5.74
N CYS A 70 9.36 1.59 6.20
CA CYS A 70 8.35 0.83 5.45
C CYS A 70 7.99 1.49 4.12
N GLN A 71 7.74 2.80 4.11
CA GLN A 71 7.42 3.56 2.90
C GLN A 71 8.59 3.56 1.91
N LEU A 72 9.82 3.76 2.41
CA LEU A 72 11.02 3.66 1.59
C LEU A 72 11.15 2.26 0.96
N TYR A 73 10.97 1.19 1.74
CA TYR A 73 11.04 -0.18 1.26
C TYR A 73 10.01 -0.46 0.16
N MET A 74 8.75 -0.07 0.37
CA MET A 74 7.67 -0.26 -0.59
C MET A 74 7.89 0.57 -1.87
N SER A 75 8.32 1.83 -1.75
CA SER A 75 8.61 2.70 -2.91
C SER A 75 9.74 2.17 -3.80
N LEU A 76 10.68 1.41 -3.23
CA LEU A 76 11.78 0.80 -3.96
C LEU A 76 11.41 -0.56 -4.57
N ARG A 77 10.25 -1.13 -4.22
CA ARG A 77 9.73 -2.41 -4.72
C ARG A 77 8.22 -2.35 -5.03
N PRO A 78 7.75 -1.43 -5.89
CA PRO A 78 6.32 -1.27 -6.16
C PRO A 78 5.65 -2.53 -6.73
N GLU A 79 6.41 -3.37 -7.43
CA GLU A 79 5.98 -4.69 -7.92
C GLU A 79 5.56 -5.70 -6.85
N ASP A 80 6.12 -5.61 -5.64
CA ASP A 80 5.87 -6.56 -4.55
C ASP A 80 4.63 -6.14 -3.75
N PHE A 81 4.16 -4.91 -3.98
CA PHE A 81 3.02 -4.30 -3.28
C PHE A 81 1.97 -3.73 -4.25
N PRO A 82 1.44 -4.53 -5.19
CA PRO A 82 0.49 -4.06 -6.20
C PRO A 82 -0.86 -3.67 -5.60
N THR A 83 -1.23 -4.22 -4.44
CA THR A 83 -2.50 -3.92 -3.76
C THR A 83 -2.27 -3.28 -2.39
N ASP A 84 -3.30 -2.60 -1.88
CA ASP A 84 -3.29 -2.07 -0.52
C ASP A 84 -3.22 -3.20 0.53
N GLN A 85 -3.83 -4.35 0.24
CA GLN A 85 -3.75 -5.55 1.05
C GLN A 85 -2.30 -6.04 1.21
N ASP A 86 -1.49 -5.99 0.15
CA ASP A 86 -0.07 -6.39 0.21
C ASP A 86 0.73 -5.44 1.12
N LYS A 87 0.47 -4.13 1.03
CA LYS A 87 1.12 -3.12 1.86
C LYS A 87 0.74 -3.27 3.34
N VAL A 88 -0.54 -3.49 3.62
CA VAL A 88 -1.03 -3.69 4.99
C VAL A 88 -0.48 -5.01 5.56
N GLY A 89 -0.50 -6.09 4.77
CA GLY A 89 0.08 -7.37 5.15
C GLY A 89 1.57 -7.26 5.51
N PHE A 90 2.33 -6.47 4.73
CA PHE A 90 3.72 -6.18 5.01
C PHE A 90 3.93 -5.44 6.34
N LEU A 91 3.19 -4.36 6.57
CA LEU A 91 3.24 -3.63 7.84
C LEU A 91 2.93 -4.55 9.03
N ILE A 92 1.88 -5.37 8.92
CA ILE A 92 1.48 -6.32 9.97
C ILE A 92 2.57 -7.37 10.22
N SER A 93 3.24 -7.85 9.18
CA SER A 93 4.32 -8.85 9.29
C SER A 93 5.55 -8.37 10.08
N LEU A 94 5.74 -7.05 10.12
CA LEU A 94 6.80 -6.38 10.86
C LEU A 94 6.41 -6.08 12.31
N LEU A 95 5.14 -6.27 12.68
CA LEU A 95 4.71 -6.08 14.07
C LEU A 95 5.21 -7.21 14.96
N SER A 96 5.48 -6.86 16.21
CA SER A 96 5.93 -7.75 17.27
C SER A 96 5.36 -7.28 18.62
N GLY A 97 5.55 -8.07 19.68
CA GLY A 97 5.23 -7.61 21.04
C GLY A 97 3.76 -7.21 21.24
N SER A 98 3.54 -5.98 21.71
CA SER A 98 2.19 -5.43 21.92
C SER A 98 1.53 -5.01 20.60
N ALA A 99 2.31 -4.55 19.61
CA ALA A 99 1.78 -4.20 18.30
C ALA A 99 1.17 -5.40 17.56
N ALA A 100 1.79 -6.57 17.62
CA ALA A 100 1.24 -7.79 17.03
C ALA A 100 -0.07 -8.23 17.70
N ARG A 101 -0.17 -8.07 19.04
CA ARG A 101 -1.40 -8.36 19.79
C ARG A 101 -2.56 -7.46 19.37
N TRP A 102 -2.28 -6.18 19.09
CA TRP A 102 -3.27 -5.26 18.55
C TRP A 102 -3.77 -5.66 17.15
N ALA A 103 -2.88 -6.14 16.27
CA ALA A 103 -3.24 -6.53 14.92
C ALA A 103 -3.98 -7.88 14.84
N THR A 104 -3.87 -8.73 15.86
CA THR A 104 -4.49 -10.07 15.90
C THR A 104 -6.00 -10.06 15.57
N PRO A 105 -6.86 -9.24 16.22
CA PRO A 105 -8.27 -9.19 15.89
C PRO A 105 -8.55 -8.76 14.44
N LEU A 106 -7.72 -7.87 13.87
CA LEU A 106 -7.85 -7.42 12.48
C LEU A 106 -7.67 -8.57 11.47
N LEU A 107 -6.82 -9.56 11.79
CA LEU A 107 -6.54 -10.73 10.95
C LEU A 107 -7.58 -11.85 11.11
N THR A 108 -8.19 -11.97 12.29
CA THR A 108 -9.12 -13.07 12.60
C THR A 108 -10.56 -12.82 12.15
N GLN A 109 -10.91 -11.57 11.85
CA GLN A 109 -12.26 -11.18 11.47
C GLN A 109 -12.22 -10.55 10.07
N PRO A 110 -13.27 -10.72 9.25
CA PRO A 110 -13.36 -10.01 7.97
C PRO A 110 -13.38 -8.51 8.25
N ASN A 111 -12.30 -7.82 7.90
CA ASN A 111 -12.12 -6.41 8.15
C ASN A 111 -11.64 -5.69 6.88
N GLN A 112 -12.50 -4.81 6.36
CA GLN A 112 -12.21 -4.01 5.16
C GLN A 112 -11.04 -3.03 5.36
N VAL A 113 -10.62 -2.79 6.60
CA VAL A 113 -9.42 -1.98 6.91
C VAL A 113 -8.15 -2.62 6.33
N LEU A 114 -8.11 -3.95 6.17
CA LEU A 114 -6.97 -4.63 5.56
C LEU A 114 -6.83 -4.34 4.06
N ASP A 115 -7.92 -3.95 3.40
CA ASP A 115 -7.96 -3.66 1.97
C ASP A 115 -7.73 -2.17 1.67
N ASN A 116 -7.52 -1.34 2.71
CA ASN A 116 -7.32 0.09 2.58
C ASN A 116 -6.10 0.53 3.40
N TYR A 117 -4.99 0.80 2.69
CA TYR A 117 -3.73 1.15 3.31
C TYR A 117 -3.81 2.44 4.12
N THR A 118 -4.56 3.43 3.61
CA THR A 118 -4.69 4.74 4.26
C THR A 118 -5.44 4.62 5.58
N GLU A 119 -6.57 3.90 5.58
CA GLU A 119 -7.37 3.67 6.78
C GLU A 119 -6.60 2.84 7.82
N PHE A 120 -5.83 1.84 7.38
CA PHE A 120 -4.96 1.09 8.29
C PHE A 120 -3.91 1.98 8.97
N CYS A 121 -3.17 2.79 8.20
CA CYS A 121 -2.14 3.69 8.74
C CYS A 121 -2.72 4.66 9.77
N HIS A 122 -3.91 5.15 9.49
CA HIS A 122 -4.64 6.06 10.36
C HIS A 122 -5.06 5.41 11.69
N GLN A 123 -5.63 4.20 11.66
CA GLN A 123 -5.95 3.46 12.88
C GLN A 123 -4.68 3.09 13.67
N PHE A 124 -3.61 2.75 12.97
CA PHE A 124 -2.33 2.47 13.57
C PHE A 124 -1.77 3.69 14.30
N GLN A 125 -1.73 4.86 13.64
CA GLN A 125 -1.30 6.11 14.24
C GLN A 125 -2.18 6.51 15.42
N ALA A 126 -3.51 6.39 15.32
CA ALA A 126 -4.41 6.69 16.44
C ALA A 126 -4.09 5.86 17.71
N ILE A 127 -3.53 4.66 17.56
CA ILE A 127 -3.27 3.72 18.66
C ILE A 127 -1.83 3.85 19.18
N PHE A 128 -0.87 4.09 18.29
CA PHE A 128 0.56 4.16 18.61
C PHE A 128 1.15 5.58 18.58
N GLU A 129 0.38 6.62 18.28
CA GLU A 129 0.81 8.01 18.50
C GLU A 129 0.12 8.67 19.70
N ASP A 130 -1.14 8.34 20.03
CA ASP A 130 -1.89 9.24 20.93
C ASP A 130 -2.96 8.64 21.87
N PRO A 131 -2.51 7.96 22.94
CA PRO A 131 -3.21 8.11 24.23
C PRO A 131 -2.32 8.75 25.31
N VAL A 132 -1.02 8.53 25.26
CA VAL A 132 -0.08 8.97 26.32
C VAL A 132 0.38 10.41 26.08
N ARG A 133 0.50 10.85 24.84
CA ARG A 133 0.92 12.22 24.49
C ARG A 133 -0.16 13.23 24.85
N SER A 134 -1.39 13.05 24.41
CA SER A 134 -2.51 13.92 24.78
C SER A 134 -2.79 13.90 26.28
N GLN A 135 -2.73 12.74 26.96
CA GLN A 135 -2.89 12.69 28.42
C GLN A 135 -1.75 13.36 29.18
N THR A 136 -0.51 13.22 28.71
CA THR A 136 0.66 13.89 29.30
C THR A 136 0.61 15.39 29.03
N ALA A 137 0.28 15.81 27.80
CA ALA A 137 0.09 17.21 27.44
C ALA A 137 -1.04 17.84 28.27
N ASN A 138 -2.17 17.14 28.43
CA ASN A 138 -3.30 17.59 29.24
C ASN A 138 -2.96 17.66 30.74
N ARG A 139 -2.16 16.72 31.26
CA ARG A 139 -1.62 16.79 32.63
C ARG A 139 -0.68 17.99 32.78
N CYS A 140 0.29 18.16 31.88
CA CYS A 140 1.22 19.28 31.88
C CYS A 140 0.48 20.61 31.73
N LEU A 141 -0.56 20.71 30.89
CA LEU A 141 -1.40 21.92 30.76
C LEU A 141 -2.14 22.26 32.05
N ARG A 142 -2.66 21.25 32.77
CA ARG A 142 -3.30 21.46 34.09
C ARG A 142 -2.31 21.93 35.17
N GLU A 143 -1.06 21.50 35.06
CA GLU A 143 0.01 21.83 36.00
C GLU A 143 0.80 23.09 35.59
N LEU A 144 0.67 23.55 34.34
CA LEU A 144 1.39 24.69 33.79
C LEU A 144 1.00 25.97 34.52
N LYS A 145 2.01 26.63 35.10
CA LYS A 145 1.88 27.95 35.74
C LYS A 145 3.08 28.79 35.32
N GLN A 146 2.87 30.07 35.05
CA GLN A 146 3.93 31.00 34.63
C GLN A 146 5.12 31.05 35.63
N GLY A 147 4.85 30.89 36.93
CA GLY A 147 5.88 30.87 37.96
C GLY A 147 6.69 32.17 38.01
N ARG A 148 8.03 32.05 38.12
CA ARG A 148 8.97 33.19 38.13
C ARG A 148 9.57 33.50 36.75
N GLY A 149 9.13 32.79 35.70
CA GLY A 149 9.63 32.93 34.33
C GLY A 149 9.00 34.08 33.57
N SER A 150 9.53 34.37 32.37
CA SER A 150 8.97 35.40 31.51
C SER A 150 7.60 34.96 30.96
N LEU A 151 6.74 35.93 30.65
CA LEU A 151 5.45 35.65 30.00
C LEU A 151 5.65 34.95 28.64
N MET A 152 6.74 35.26 27.94
CA MET A 152 7.08 34.65 26.66
C MET A 152 7.41 33.17 26.79
N ASP A 153 8.13 32.76 27.83
CA ASP A 153 8.42 31.34 28.09
C ASP A 153 7.14 30.58 28.40
N TYR A 154 6.26 31.15 29.24
CA TYR A 154 4.98 30.54 29.55
C TYR A 154 4.11 30.35 28.30
N ILE A 155 4.00 31.39 27.47
CA ILE A 155 3.25 31.35 26.21
C ILE A 155 3.85 30.30 25.26
N TYR A 156 5.17 30.23 25.16
CA TYR A 156 5.86 29.23 24.32
C TYR A 156 5.55 27.79 24.74
N TYR A 157 5.67 27.46 26.03
CA TYR A 157 5.33 26.12 26.53
C TYR A 157 3.83 25.82 26.41
N LEU A 158 2.96 26.82 26.61
CA LEU A 158 1.52 26.69 26.44
C LEU A 158 1.17 26.33 24.99
N PHE A 159 1.76 27.02 24.00
CA PHE A 159 1.52 26.72 22.58
C PHE A 159 1.99 25.32 22.19
N ILE A 160 3.20 24.92 22.61
CA ILE A 160 3.70 23.57 22.33
C ILE A 160 2.77 22.50 22.90
N LEU A 161 2.31 22.67 24.14
CA LEU A 161 1.43 21.69 24.79
C LEU A 161 0.02 21.68 24.20
N LEU A 162 -0.48 22.83 23.73
CA LEU A 162 -1.75 22.91 23.03
C LEU A 162 -1.67 22.24 21.65
N ASP A 163 -0.60 22.45 20.89
CA ASP A 163 -0.37 21.77 19.61
C ASP A 163 -0.23 20.25 19.81
N LEU A 164 0.42 19.83 20.90
CA LEU A 164 0.55 18.41 21.27
C LEU A 164 -0.77 17.79 21.76
N TYR A 165 -1.72 18.59 22.23
CA TYR A 165 -3.05 18.15 22.67
C TYR A 165 -4.10 18.20 21.55
N ALA A 166 -3.94 19.12 20.60
CA ALA A 166 -4.88 19.40 19.52
C ALA A 166 -4.54 18.65 18.21
N ALA A 167 -3.53 17.78 18.19
CA ALA A 167 -3.32 16.86 17.08
C ALA A 167 -4.63 16.10 16.82
N PRO A 168 -5.21 16.17 15.61
CA PRO A 168 -6.58 15.75 15.39
C PRO A 168 -6.71 14.25 15.62
N SER A 169 -7.44 13.86 16.67
CA SER A 169 -8.01 12.51 16.76
C SER A 169 -9.02 12.37 15.63
N PRO A 170 -8.83 11.47 14.67
CA PRO A 170 -9.75 11.38 13.58
C PRO A 170 -10.84 10.37 13.92
N LYS A 171 -11.82 10.82 14.72
CA LYS A 171 -13.08 10.11 14.99
C LYS A 171 -14.07 10.97 15.79
N THR A 172 -14.64 11.95 15.11
CA THR A 172 -16.08 12.27 15.13
C THR A 172 -16.33 12.77 13.72
N TRP A 173 -17.06 12.07 12.85
CA TRP A 173 -18.51 11.99 12.86
C TRP A 173 -18.97 10.73 12.14
N GLY A 174 -19.63 9.85 12.90
CA GLY A 174 -20.70 9.01 12.38
C GLY A 174 -22.02 9.56 12.92
N ALA A 175 -23.05 9.52 12.06
CA ALA A 175 -24.46 9.81 12.29
C ALA A 175 -24.85 11.29 12.43
N HIS A 176 -25.60 11.82 11.47
CA HIS A 176 -27.07 11.79 11.54
C HIS A 176 -27.71 12.21 10.19
N SER A 177 -28.68 11.39 9.77
CA SER A 177 -29.68 11.56 8.69
C SER A 177 -29.27 11.17 7.28
#